data_AF-R7T5V7-F1
#
_entry.id   AF-R7T5V7-F1
#
_cell.length_a   1.000
_cell.length_b   1.000
_cell.length_c   1.000
_cell.angle_alpha   90.00
_cell.angle_beta   90.00
_cell.angle_gamma   90.00
#
_symmetry.space_group_name_H-M   'P 1'
#
loop_
_entity.id
_entity.type
_entity.pdbx_description
1 polymer ?
#
loop_
_entity_poly.entity_id
_entity_poly.type
_entity_poly.pdbx_seq_one_letter_code
_entity_poly.pdbx_strand_id
1 'polypeptide(L)'
;GLFDDAVPNSDQSFNREGEPGTTRLIRTAAKAFAPGVDEKSGCFGPFFVYIKDFLKENRLLSLPLESFRGSRFNILFSIAASVYFLRDQMLSYLDDVTAKNRLLKAVQADLKVEEFVAGCKALGLVSKLITCPLWNVIEKKDVSILDMNMKYLQLVNFCTNARDNLDEFISGKLLIFEDQTYVERDCIWDKLIEPSQFDGTVKVMLEILLPALSKLCQRIFADHLPGGRYGDIDTADPALRKKYQSVPKSSKFAESIFGMLDYQIRAKPNASMLAIEASIAFAQNKTKQWLEAKGEDDIQRSITQARSDARQIRRDFKERKNTITEERRRALRMKIAKNEETKQRIIQRQEQITQDMIEFGLWQTEAEVENQVKSFTSKKLQLAALTAQLRFREKVLHQQPGGGRQQAFTISKKEGEKRVNLSVGELEEKVKSLVSQAMVRNDHGDSGHILTGKRVRHRFSAEDGSHELDWHSAKVINQVPGFQEWWNLKYDGDDCIYTYRLEYDMQIGI
;
A
#
# COMPACT_ATOMS: atom_id res chain seq x y z
N GLY A 1 7.66 47.20 11.48
CA GLY A 1 7.94 46.77 10.10
C GLY A 1 8.81 45.53 10.16
N LEU A 2 8.19 44.36 10.19
CA LEU A 2 8.87 43.07 10.41
C LEU A 2 8.19 41.97 9.55
N PHE A 3 7.73 42.34 8.36
CA PHE A 3 6.97 41.45 7.46
C PHE A 3 7.25 41.71 5.97
N ASP A 4 8.48 42.09 5.59
CA ASP A 4 8.81 42.26 4.16
C ASP A 4 9.71 41.17 3.54
N ASP A 5 10.20 40.18 4.30
CA ASP A 5 11.11 39.16 3.76
C ASP A 5 10.68 37.71 4.01
N ALA A 6 9.41 37.39 3.78
CA ALA A 6 8.97 35.99 3.70
C ALA A 6 8.72 35.60 2.24
N VAL A 7 9.75 35.01 1.61
CA VAL A 7 9.60 34.25 0.35
C VAL A 7 8.45 33.24 0.52
N PRO A 8 7.48 33.17 -0.41
CA PRO A 8 6.29 32.35 -0.19
C PRO A 8 6.63 30.87 -0.27
N ASN A 9 6.64 30.21 0.88
CA ASN A 9 6.77 28.76 0.99
C ASN A 9 5.42 28.11 0.59
N SER A 10 5.20 27.85 -0.70
CA SER A 10 3.94 27.36 -1.26
C SER A 10 3.72 25.84 -1.20
N ASP A 11 4.56 25.06 -0.48
CA ASP A 11 4.87 23.71 -0.97
C ASP A 11 4.54 22.49 -0.07
N GLN A 12 3.58 22.55 0.88
CA GLN A 12 3.32 21.37 1.74
C GLN A 12 1.94 20.69 1.61
N SER A 13 0.88 21.35 1.12
CA SER A 13 -0.46 20.71 1.16
C SER A 13 -0.81 19.81 -0.04
N PHE A 14 -0.06 19.91 -1.14
CA PHE A 14 -0.33 19.13 -2.37
C PHE A 14 0.84 18.26 -2.84
N ASN A 15 2.00 18.37 -2.19
CA ASN A 15 3.11 17.44 -2.35
C ASN A 15 2.80 16.17 -1.57
N ARG A 16 2.49 15.10 -2.29
CA ARG A 16 2.66 13.76 -1.73
C ARG A 16 4.17 13.50 -1.68
N GLU A 17 4.69 13.02 -0.56
CA GLU A 17 6.12 12.69 -0.44
C GLU A 17 6.57 11.83 -1.64
N GLY A 18 7.55 12.35 -2.40
CA GLY A 18 8.11 11.67 -3.58
C GLY A 18 7.32 11.79 -4.89
N GLU A 19 6.27 12.61 -5.00
CA GLU A 19 5.56 12.83 -6.28
C GLU A 19 6.34 13.76 -7.23
N PRO A 20 6.63 13.36 -8.49
CA PRO A 20 7.29 14.23 -9.47
C PRO A 20 6.46 15.47 -9.82
N GLY A 21 7.11 16.61 -10.04
CA GLY A 21 6.45 17.90 -10.32
C GLY A 21 5.53 17.88 -11.56
N THR A 22 5.95 17.24 -12.65
CA THR A 22 5.09 17.03 -13.83
C THR A 22 3.82 16.24 -13.50
N THR A 23 3.95 15.17 -12.72
CA THR A 23 2.79 14.35 -12.28
C THR A 23 1.86 15.16 -11.38
N ARG A 24 2.42 15.97 -10.48
CA ARG A 24 1.67 16.91 -9.64
C ARG A 24 0.90 17.92 -10.49
N LEU A 25 1.55 18.54 -11.49
CA LEU A 25 0.90 19.46 -12.42
C LEU A 25 -0.27 18.79 -13.14
N ILE A 26 -0.05 17.63 -13.76
CA ILE A 26 -1.10 16.89 -14.49
C ILE A 26 -2.30 16.59 -13.58
N ARG A 27 -2.04 16.07 -12.37
CA ARG A 27 -3.08 15.71 -11.40
C ARG A 27 -3.84 16.93 -10.90
N THR A 28 -3.14 18.01 -10.57
CA THR A 28 -3.75 19.23 -10.03
C THR A 28 -4.50 20.02 -11.09
N ALA A 29 -3.99 20.09 -12.32
CA ALA A 29 -4.68 20.67 -13.47
C ALA A 29 -5.97 19.90 -13.80
N ALA A 30 -5.93 18.57 -13.85
CA ALA A 30 -7.14 17.76 -14.01
C ALA A 30 -8.14 17.98 -12.86
N LYS A 31 -7.67 18.08 -11.61
CA LYS A 31 -8.55 18.37 -10.47
C LYS A 31 -9.15 19.79 -10.53
N ALA A 32 -8.44 20.74 -11.12
CA ALA A 32 -8.88 22.13 -11.21
C ALA A 32 -9.87 22.35 -12.37
N PHE A 33 -9.63 21.71 -13.52
CA PHE A 33 -10.28 22.09 -14.78
C PHE A 33 -11.09 20.98 -15.44
N ALA A 34 -11.00 19.71 -15.03
CA ALA A 34 -11.72 18.62 -15.71
C ALA A 34 -13.21 18.54 -15.29
N PRO A 35 -14.11 18.00 -16.14
CA PRO A 35 -15.52 17.84 -15.80
C PRO A 35 -15.72 16.86 -14.62
N GLY A 36 -16.71 17.16 -13.78
CA GLY A 36 -17.12 16.30 -12.67
C GLY A 36 -16.18 16.30 -11.46
N VAL A 37 -15.38 17.37 -11.31
CA VAL A 37 -14.58 17.66 -10.11
C VAL A 37 -15.35 18.59 -9.15
N ASP A 38 -14.89 18.70 -7.91
CA ASP A 38 -15.50 19.56 -6.90
C ASP A 38 -15.29 21.05 -7.23
N GLU A 39 -16.35 21.75 -7.60
CA GLU A 39 -16.35 23.20 -7.93
C GLU A 39 -16.00 24.11 -6.72
N LYS A 40 -15.95 23.59 -5.48
CA LYS A 40 -15.41 24.38 -4.36
C LYS A 40 -13.90 24.59 -4.47
N SER A 41 -13.21 23.58 -5.02
CA SER A 41 -11.75 23.58 -5.19
C SER A 41 -11.32 23.77 -6.64
N GLY A 42 -12.10 23.25 -7.59
CA GLY A 42 -11.91 23.41 -9.02
C GLY A 42 -12.67 24.61 -9.58
N CYS A 43 -12.69 24.72 -10.90
CA CYS A 43 -13.32 25.82 -11.64
C CYS A 43 -13.75 25.39 -13.04
N PHE A 44 -14.17 24.13 -13.22
CA PHE A 44 -14.53 23.60 -14.54
C PHE A 44 -15.64 24.44 -15.19
N GLY A 45 -16.73 24.72 -14.49
CA GLY A 45 -17.85 25.50 -15.02
C GLY A 45 -17.43 26.87 -15.57
N PRO A 46 -16.83 27.74 -14.74
CA PRO A 46 -16.35 29.06 -15.18
C PRO A 46 -15.28 28.99 -16.28
N PHE A 47 -14.32 28.07 -16.16
CA PHE A 47 -13.27 27.90 -17.17
C PHE A 47 -13.83 27.43 -18.52
N PHE A 48 -14.76 26.47 -18.51
CA PHE A 48 -15.40 25.97 -19.72
C PHE A 48 -16.14 27.07 -20.50
N VAL A 49 -16.77 28.01 -19.78
CA VAL A 49 -17.39 29.18 -20.41
C VAL A 49 -16.33 30.10 -21.01
N TYR A 50 -15.23 30.35 -20.30
CA TYR A 50 -14.13 31.21 -20.75
C TYR A 50 -13.49 30.71 -22.06
N ILE A 51 -13.19 29.41 -22.16
CA ILE A 51 -12.50 28.84 -23.33
C ILE A 51 -13.45 28.44 -24.48
N LYS A 52 -14.75 28.73 -24.38
CA LYS A 52 -15.75 28.18 -25.31
C LYS A 52 -15.48 28.57 -26.76
N ASP A 53 -15.01 29.78 -27.01
CA ASP A 53 -14.69 30.23 -28.36
C ASP A 53 -13.41 29.59 -28.89
N PHE A 54 -12.37 29.45 -28.05
CA PHE A 54 -11.18 28.66 -28.37
C PHE A 54 -11.50 27.20 -28.74
N LEU A 55 -12.44 26.56 -28.03
CA LEU A 55 -12.89 25.21 -28.37
C LEU A 55 -13.58 25.15 -29.73
N LYS A 56 -14.43 26.14 -30.08
CA LYS A 56 -15.07 26.20 -31.40
C LYS A 56 -14.05 26.39 -32.52
N GLU A 57 -13.08 27.28 -32.33
CA GLU A 57 -12.00 27.54 -33.31
C GLU A 57 -11.21 26.26 -33.61
N ASN A 58 -10.96 25.45 -32.59
CA ASN A 58 -10.27 24.16 -32.72
C ASN A 58 -11.21 22.98 -33.05
N ARG A 59 -12.48 23.24 -33.36
CA ARG A 59 -13.52 22.24 -33.71
C ARG A 59 -13.73 21.17 -32.63
N LEU A 60 -13.58 21.55 -31.36
CA LEU A 60 -13.80 20.68 -30.21
C LEU A 60 -15.21 20.88 -29.63
N LEU A 61 -15.96 19.79 -29.49
CA LEU A 61 -17.31 19.80 -28.92
C LEU A 61 -17.31 19.88 -27.38
N SER A 62 -16.21 19.47 -26.76
CA SER A 62 -16.03 19.42 -25.32
C SER A 62 -14.60 19.75 -24.93
N LEU A 63 -14.40 20.11 -23.67
CA LEU A 63 -13.07 20.30 -23.12
C LEU A 63 -12.30 18.97 -23.19
N PRO A 64 -11.14 18.91 -23.88
CA PRO A 64 -10.41 17.66 -24.06
C PRO A 64 -9.54 17.36 -22.83
N LEU A 65 -10.10 17.46 -21.62
CA LEU A 65 -9.39 17.20 -20.37
C LEU A 65 -10.20 16.22 -19.54
N GLU A 66 -9.62 15.07 -19.24
CA GLU A 66 -10.27 14.03 -18.44
C GLU A 66 -10.07 14.24 -16.94
N SER A 67 -11.05 13.82 -16.14
CA SER A 67 -10.90 13.80 -14.68
C SER A 67 -9.88 12.73 -14.29
N PHE A 68 -8.92 13.08 -13.42
CA PHE A 68 -7.93 12.12 -12.92
C PHE A 68 -8.60 11.07 -12.01
N ARG A 69 -9.02 9.94 -12.59
CA ARG A 69 -9.70 8.84 -11.89
C ARG A 69 -8.98 7.51 -12.13
N GLY A 70 -8.42 6.95 -11.06
CA GLY A 70 -7.74 5.65 -11.09
C GLY A 70 -6.23 5.75 -11.33
N SER A 71 -5.58 4.58 -11.34
CA SER A 71 -4.11 4.42 -11.47
C SER A 71 -3.67 3.99 -12.87
N ARG A 72 -4.54 4.09 -13.89
CA ARG A 72 -4.22 3.60 -15.22
C ARG A 72 -3.17 4.50 -15.87
N PHE A 73 -2.04 3.91 -16.25
CA PHE A 73 -0.87 4.62 -16.78
C PHE A 73 -1.21 5.49 -18.00
N ASN A 74 -2.18 5.09 -18.82
CA ASN A 74 -2.58 5.82 -20.02
C ASN A 74 -3.31 7.13 -19.71
N ILE A 75 -4.04 7.23 -18.59
CA ILE A 75 -4.81 8.43 -18.23
C ILE A 75 -3.85 9.58 -17.89
N LEU A 76 -2.76 9.29 -17.17
CA LEU A 76 -1.75 10.29 -16.84
C LEU A 76 -1.16 10.93 -18.12
N PHE A 77 -0.81 10.11 -19.10
CA PHE A 77 -0.18 10.58 -20.34
C PHE A 77 -1.17 11.31 -21.26
N SER A 78 -2.41 10.82 -21.33
CA SER A 78 -3.49 11.49 -22.07
C SER A 78 -3.77 12.88 -21.50
N ILE A 79 -3.92 13.00 -20.17
CA ILE A 79 -4.13 14.29 -19.51
C ILE A 79 -2.90 15.19 -19.70
N ALA A 80 -1.68 14.66 -19.71
CA ALA A 80 -0.48 15.44 -19.99
C ALA A 80 -0.53 16.14 -21.36
N ALA A 81 -0.95 15.41 -22.41
CA ALA A 81 -1.16 15.97 -23.74
C ALA A 81 -2.15 17.15 -23.71
N SER A 82 -3.29 16.95 -23.04
CA SER A 82 -4.33 17.96 -22.89
C SER A 82 -3.87 19.19 -22.11
N VAL A 83 -3.13 19.00 -21.02
CA VAL A 83 -2.59 20.10 -20.20
C VAL A 83 -1.59 20.92 -21.00
N TYR A 84 -0.73 20.26 -21.80
CA TYR A 84 0.20 20.97 -22.69
C TYR A 84 -0.56 21.79 -23.74
N PHE A 85 -1.58 21.21 -24.39
CA PHE A 85 -2.40 21.91 -25.38
C PHE A 85 -3.16 23.11 -24.80
N LEU A 86 -3.71 22.97 -23.59
CA LEU A 86 -4.54 23.99 -22.94
C LEU A 86 -3.73 25.00 -22.12
N ARG A 87 -2.40 24.86 -22.04
CA ARG A 87 -1.54 25.65 -21.14
C ARG A 87 -1.80 27.14 -21.19
N ASP A 88 -1.79 27.72 -22.39
CA ASP A 88 -1.88 29.17 -22.56
C ASP A 88 -3.27 29.69 -22.17
N GLN A 89 -4.32 28.92 -22.49
CA GLN A 89 -5.69 29.22 -22.08
C GLN A 89 -5.88 29.10 -20.57
N MET A 90 -5.27 28.09 -19.94
CA MET A 90 -5.28 27.93 -18.48
C MET A 90 -4.54 29.07 -17.79
N LEU A 91 -3.37 29.48 -18.32
CA LEU A 91 -2.61 30.60 -17.77
C LEU A 91 -3.36 31.92 -17.90
N SER A 92 -3.90 32.23 -19.09
CA SER A 92 -4.69 33.44 -19.34
C SER A 92 -5.90 33.52 -18.40
N TYR A 93 -6.67 32.44 -18.31
CA TYR A 93 -7.80 32.37 -17.39
C TYR A 93 -7.37 32.56 -15.93
N LEU A 94 -6.30 31.89 -15.51
CA LEU A 94 -5.79 32.03 -14.16
C LEU A 94 -5.30 33.46 -13.92
N ASP A 95 -4.64 34.12 -14.85
CA ASP A 95 -4.20 35.50 -14.68
C ASP A 95 -5.39 36.48 -14.49
N ASP A 96 -6.52 36.25 -15.18
CA ASP A 96 -7.72 37.08 -15.09
C ASP A 96 -8.55 36.87 -13.81
N VAL A 97 -8.51 35.68 -13.22
CA VAL A 97 -9.30 35.36 -12.02
C VAL A 97 -8.68 35.98 -10.77
N THR A 98 -9.39 36.93 -10.13
CA THR A 98 -8.94 37.64 -8.92
C THR A 98 -8.96 36.77 -7.65
N ALA A 99 -9.95 35.89 -7.50
CA ALA A 99 -10.11 35.05 -6.31
C ALA A 99 -9.61 33.60 -6.56
N LYS A 100 -8.35 33.32 -6.22
CA LYS A 100 -7.74 31.99 -6.38
C LYS A 100 -7.64 31.24 -5.06
N ASN A 101 -8.18 30.02 -5.01
CA ASN A 101 -7.91 29.09 -3.93
C ASN A 101 -6.48 28.52 -4.04
N ARG A 102 -6.05 27.74 -3.04
CA ARG A 102 -4.69 27.15 -3.01
C ARG A 102 -4.41 26.20 -4.18
N LEU A 103 -5.42 25.49 -4.70
CA LEU A 103 -5.26 24.59 -5.84
C LEU A 103 -4.94 25.38 -7.11
N LEU A 104 -5.72 26.42 -7.42
CA LEU A 104 -5.53 27.24 -8.61
C LEU A 104 -4.19 27.99 -8.58
N LYS A 105 -3.76 28.47 -7.40
CA LYS A 105 -2.42 29.07 -7.23
C LYS A 105 -1.30 28.07 -7.51
N ALA A 106 -1.42 26.84 -7.01
CA ALA A 106 -0.43 25.79 -7.25
C ALA A 106 -0.36 25.40 -8.73
N VAL A 107 -1.52 25.23 -9.40
CA VAL A 107 -1.56 24.94 -10.84
C VAL A 107 -0.95 26.08 -11.65
N GLN A 108 -1.25 27.34 -11.31
CA GLN A 108 -0.68 28.50 -11.99
C GLN A 108 0.85 28.56 -11.86
N ALA A 109 1.38 28.27 -10.66
CA ALA A 109 2.82 28.22 -10.44
C ALA A 109 3.45 27.09 -11.27
N ASP A 110 2.88 25.89 -11.23
CA ASP A 110 3.40 24.72 -11.95
C ASP A 110 3.35 24.88 -13.48
N LEU A 111 2.34 25.56 -14.03
CA LEU A 111 2.24 25.87 -15.47
C LEU A 111 3.33 26.84 -15.96
N LYS A 112 3.94 27.60 -15.05
CA LYS A 112 5.04 28.53 -15.34
C LYS A 112 6.43 27.88 -15.23
N VAL A 113 6.53 26.67 -14.66
CA VAL A 113 7.78 25.91 -14.58
C VAL A 113 8.02 25.18 -15.91
N GLU A 114 9.09 25.55 -16.62
CA GLU A 114 9.37 25.05 -17.96
C GLU A 114 9.60 23.54 -17.99
N GLU A 115 10.27 22.99 -16.98
CA GLU A 115 10.53 21.56 -16.85
C GLU A 115 9.23 20.76 -16.70
N PHE A 116 8.24 21.30 -15.97
CA PHE A 116 6.97 20.60 -15.79
C PHE A 116 6.16 20.59 -17.09
N VAL A 117 6.18 21.70 -17.83
CA VAL A 117 5.54 21.83 -19.15
C VAL A 117 6.22 20.94 -20.19
N ALA A 118 7.55 20.90 -20.20
CA ALA A 118 8.32 19.98 -21.03
C ALA A 118 7.95 18.52 -20.72
N GLY A 119 7.82 18.17 -19.43
CA GLY A 119 7.32 16.87 -19.02
C GLY A 119 5.92 16.56 -19.54
N CYS A 120 5.01 17.52 -19.55
CA CYS A 120 3.69 17.35 -20.15
C CYS A 120 3.76 17.07 -21.66
N LYS A 121 4.62 17.78 -22.41
CA LYS A 121 4.87 17.51 -23.84
C LYS A 121 5.44 16.11 -24.07
N ALA A 122 6.46 15.73 -23.32
CA ALA A 122 7.10 14.41 -23.42
C ALA A 122 6.13 13.27 -23.15
N LEU A 123 5.35 13.36 -22.06
CA LEU A 123 4.33 12.36 -21.73
C LEU A 123 3.17 12.37 -22.73
N GLY A 124 2.78 13.53 -23.26
CA GLY A 124 1.77 13.65 -24.30
C GLY A 124 2.17 12.98 -25.62
N LEU A 125 3.43 13.13 -26.04
CA LEU A 125 4.00 12.40 -27.18
C LEU A 125 3.97 10.90 -26.96
N VAL A 126 4.41 10.43 -25.79
CA VAL A 126 4.29 9.00 -25.40
C VAL A 126 2.83 8.54 -25.41
N SER A 127 1.89 9.40 -25.02
CA SER A 127 0.46 9.11 -25.10
C SER A 127 0.05 8.79 -26.53
N LYS A 128 0.26 9.72 -27.46
CA LYS A 128 -0.22 9.62 -28.86
C LYS A 128 0.56 8.63 -29.72
N LEU A 129 1.85 8.43 -29.46
CA LEU A 129 2.72 7.54 -30.27
C LEU A 129 2.85 6.11 -29.74
N ILE A 130 2.65 5.89 -28.44
CA ILE A 130 2.86 4.57 -27.83
C ILE A 130 1.57 4.06 -27.21
N THR A 131 1.04 4.75 -26.20
CA THR A 131 -0.02 4.17 -25.36
C THR A 131 -1.39 4.14 -26.02
N CYS A 132 -1.79 5.21 -26.72
CA CYS A 132 -3.05 5.24 -27.46
C CYS A 132 -3.05 4.23 -28.62
N PRO A 133 -2.01 4.14 -29.48
CA PRO A 133 -1.95 3.10 -30.51
C PRO A 133 -2.03 1.69 -29.94
N LEU A 134 -1.32 1.41 -28.84
CA LEU A 134 -1.40 0.12 -28.15
C LEU A 134 -2.83 -0.16 -27.66
N TRP A 135 -3.49 0.84 -27.08
CA TRP A 135 -4.88 0.70 -26.62
C TRP A 135 -5.88 0.46 -27.74
N ASN A 136 -5.71 1.14 -28.86
CA ASN A 136 -6.52 0.91 -30.05
C ASN A 136 -6.40 -0.54 -30.54
N VAL A 137 -5.20 -1.11 -30.53
CA VAL A 137 -4.99 -2.53 -30.90
C VAL A 137 -5.63 -3.47 -29.87
N ILE A 138 -5.53 -3.16 -28.58
CA ILE A 138 -6.13 -4.00 -27.53
C ILE A 138 -7.66 -3.98 -27.58
N GLU A 139 -8.28 -2.86 -27.96
CA GLU A 139 -9.73 -2.73 -28.05
C GLU A 139 -10.34 -3.33 -29.34
N LYS A 140 -9.54 -3.57 -30.38
CA LYS A 140 -9.98 -4.24 -31.62
C LYS A 140 -10.53 -5.64 -31.37
N LYS A 141 -11.72 -5.97 -31.89
CA LYS A 141 -12.40 -7.27 -31.62
C LYS A 141 -11.78 -8.45 -32.37
N ASP A 142 -11.17 -8.17 -33.51
CA ASP A 142 -10.52 -9.11 -34.41
C ASP A 142 -9.11 -9.54 -33.95
N VAL A 143 -8.54 -8.83 -32.98
CA VAL A 143 -7.22 -9.14 -32.41
C VAL A 143 -7.39 -10.04 -31.18
N SER A 144 -6.81 -11.24 -31.19
CA SER A 144 -6.79 -12.13 -30.00
C SER A 144 -5.63 -11.80 -29.06
N ILE A 145 -5.64 -12.36 -27.85
CA ILE A 145 -4.50 -12.22 -26.92
C ILE A 145 -3.21 -12.84 -27.47
N LEU A 146 -3.30 -13.84 -28.35
CA LEU A 146 -2.11 -14.45 -28.96
C LEU A 146 -1.49 -13.54 -30.01
N ASP A 147 -2.32 -12.81 -30.78
CA ASP A 147 -1.85 -11.84 -31.77
C ASP A 147 -1.12 -10.65 -31.09
N MET A 148 -1.39 -10.42 -29.80
CA MET A 148 -0.71 -9.38 -29.02
C MET A 148 0.77 -9.68 -28.73
N ASN A 149 1.21 -10.95 -28.75
CA ASN A 149 2.62 -11.30 -28.48
C ASN A 149 3.58 -10.54 -29.40
N MET A 150 3.28 -10.55 -30.70
CA MET A 150 4.06 -9.80 -31.70
C MET A 150 3.99 -8.30 -31.45
N LYS A 151 2.82 -7.77 -31.07
CA LYS A 151 2.63 -6.34 -30.78
C LYS A 151 3.40 -5.91 -29.52
N TYR A 152 3.49 -6.75 -28.51
CA TYR A 152 4.31 -6.48 -27.32
C TYR A 152 5.80 -6.51 -27.64
N LEU A 153 6.25 -7.42 -28.49
CA LEU A 153 7.63 -7.45 -28.97
C LEU A 153 7.96 -6.17 -29.78
N GLN A 154 7.09 -5.77 -30.70
CA GLN A 154 7.22 -4.52 -31.46
C GLN A 154 7.32 -3.32 -30.52
N LEU A 155 6.48 -3.25 -29.47
CA LEU A 155 6.54 -2.19 -28.45
C LEU A 155 7.90 -2.13 -27.72
N VAL A 156 8.43 -3.27 -27.28
CA VAL A 156 9.72 -3.34 -26.58
C VAL A 156 10.86 -2.89 -27.49
N ASN A 157 10.87 -3.39 -28.73
CA ASN A 157 11.90 -3.03 -29.72
C ASN A 157 11.80 -1.55 -30.08
N PHE A 158 10.58 -1.05 -30.29
CA PHE A 158 10.32 0.36 -30.58
C PHE A 158 10.86 1.27 -29.47
N CYS A 159 10.51 1.02 -28.20
CA CYS A 159 11.00 1.84 -27.08
C CYS A 159 12.53 1.79 -26.94
N THR A 160 13.16 0.68 -27.34
CA THR A 160 14.62 0.53 -27.31
C THR A 160 15.28 1.35 -28.43
N ASN A 161 14.74 1.28 -29.64
CA ASN A 161 15.30 1.93 -30.84
C ASN A 161 14.92 3.41 -30.95
N ALA A 162 13.79 3.82 -30.38
CA ALA A 162 13.31 5.21 -30.42
C ALA A 162 14.23 6.17 -29.68
N ARG A 163 15.05 5.67 -28.74
CA ARG A 163 16.10 6.45 -28.08
C ARG A 163 17.13 6.99 -29.07
N ASP A 164 17.46 6.23 -30.11
CA ASP A 164 18.49 6.63 -31.07
C ASP A 164 17.95 7.63 -32.10
N ASN A 165 16.63 7.78 -32.19
CA ASN A 165 15.93 8.61 -33.19
C ASN A 165 14.92 9.59 -32.54
N LEU A 166 15.35 10.27 -31.47
CA LEU A 166 14.46 11.16 -30.69
C LEU A 166 13.89 12.32 -31.50
N ASP A 167 14.63 12.86 -32.45
CA ASP A 167 14.15 13.99 -33.27
C ASP A 167 12.99 13.55 -34.20
N GLU A 168 13.04 12.30 -34.70
CA GLU A 168 11.93 11.70 -35.46
C GLU A 168 10.74 11.33 -34.56
N PHE A 169 11.00 10.94 -33.31
CA PHE A 169 9.96 10.71 -32.32
C PHE A 169 9.22 12.00 -31.95
N ILE A 170 9.95 13.08 -31.66
CA ILE A 170 9.37 14.39 -31.30
C ILE A 170 8.57 14.97 -32.46
N SER A 171 9.06 14.85 -33.70
CA SER A 171 8.33 15.28 -34.90
C SER A 171 7.17 14.34 -35.28
N GLY A 172 6.98 13.24 -34.55
CA GLY A 172 5.86 12.31 -34.75
C GLY A 172 5.94 11.48 -36.03
N LYS A 173 7.14 11.31 -36.58
CA LYS A 173 7.43 10.45 -37.75
C LYS A 173 7.62 9.00 -37.35
N LEU A 174 8.12 8.75 -36.15
CA LEU A 174 8.42 7.41 -35.66
C LEU A 174 7.13 6.73 -35.11
N LEU A 175 6.73 5.62 -35.74
CA LEU A 175 5.45 4.92 -35.44
C LEU A 175 5.69 3.49 -34.94
N ILE A 176 5.00 3.11 -33.86
CA ILE A 176 5.23 1.84 -33.11
C ILE A 176 4.86 0.56 -33.87
N PHE A 177 3.83 0.61 -34.70
CA PHE A 177 3.35 -0.51 -35.53
C PHE A 177 3.42 -0.16 -37.02
N GLU A 178 4.37 0.72 -37.40
CA GLU A 178 4.55 1.18 -38.79
C GLU A 178 3.21 1.69 -39.37
N ASP A 179 2.86 1.30 -40.59
CA ASP A 179 1.62 1.69 -41.30
C ASP A 179 0.33 1.24 -40.59
N GLN A 180 0.41 0.28 -39.66
CA GLN A 180 -0.74 -0.17 -38.89
C GLN A 180 -1.02 0.70 -37.66
N THR A 181 -0.15 1.67 -37.38
CA THR A 181 -0.27 2.56 -36.22
C THR A 181 -1.40 3.55 -36.44
N TYR A 182 -2.47 3.40 -35.67
CA TYR A 182 -3.48 4.44 -35.60
C TYR A 182 -3.01 5.55 -34.65
N VAL A 183 -2.78 6.73 -35.21
CA VAL A 183 -2.55 7.98 -34.46
C VAL A 183 -3.68 8.93 -34.77
N GLU A 184 -4.38 9.37 -33.74
CA GLU A 184 -5.41 10.41 -33.87
C GLU A 184 -4.74 11.76 -34.10
N ARG A 185 -4.82 12.25 -35.35
CA ARG A 185 -4.26 13.53 -35.82
C ARG A 185 -5.24 14.67 -35.56
N ASP A 186 -5.43 15.00 -34.28
CA ASP A 186 -6.26 16.10 -33.80
C ASP A 186 -5.44 17.37 -33.52
N CYS A 187 -6.10 18.46 -33.13
CA CYS A 187 -5.41 19.71 -32.77
C CYS A 187 -4.40 19.56 -31.62
N ILE A 188 -4.60 18.57 -30.72
CA ILE A 188 -3.66 18.25 -29.65
C ILE A 188 -2.40 17.62 -30.24
N TRP A 189 -2.56 16.67 -31.17
CA TRP A 189 -1.45 16.09 -31.93
C TRP A 189 -0.64 17.19 -32.63
N ASP A 190 -1.30 18.08 -33.37
CA ASP A 190 -0.63 19.16 -34.10
C ASP A 190 0.19 20.05 -33.16
N LYS A 191 -0.37 20.38 -31.99
CA LYS A 191 0.33 21.18 -30.97
C LYS A 191 1.53 20.46 -30.34
N LEU A 192 1.46 19.13 -30.20
CA LEU A 192 2.54 18.33 -29.61
C LEU A 192 3.74 18.20 -30.54
N ILE A 193 3.53 18.09 -31.86
CA ILE A 193 4.63 17.95 -32.84
C ILE A 193 5.20 19.29 -33.31
N GLU A 194 4.51 20.40 -33.04
CA GLU A 194 5.01 21.73 -33.34
C GLU A 194 6.34 21.98 -32.60
N PRO A 195 7.39 22.48 -33.29
CA PRO A 195 8.63 22.86 -32.65
C PRO A 195 8.38 23.84 -31.52
N SER A 196 8.96 23.59 -30.34
CA SER A 196 8.80 24.49 -29.20
C SER A 196 10.09 24.66 -28.43
N GLN A 197 10.18 25.75 -27.66
CA GLN A 197 11.33 26.05 -26.82
C GLN A 197 11.64 24.93 -25.80
N PHE A 198 10.68 24.05 -25.52
CA PHE A 198 10.82 22.95 -24.57
C PHE A 198 11.51 21.71 -25.17
N ASP A 199 11.74 21.66 -26.49
CA ASP A 199 12.20 20.44 -27.17
C ASP A 199 13.55 19.92 -26.66
N GLY A 200 14.46 20.82 -26.27
CA GLY A 200 15.73 20.44 -25.65
C GLY A 200 15.52 19.65 -24.36
N THR A 201 14.68 20.16 -23.46
CA THR A 201 14.34 19.48 -22.19
C THR A 201 13.53 18.21 -22.43
N VAL A 202 12.60 18.21 -23.40
CA VAL A 202 11.82 17.03 -23.79
C VAL A 202 12.73 15.90 -24.26
N LYS A 203 13.77 16.21 -25.05
CA LYS A 203 14.75 15.22 -25.51
C LYS A 203 15.44 14.53 -24.34
N VAL A 204 15.95 15.31 -23.37
CA VAL A 204 16.58 14.77 -22.15
C VAL A 204 15.60 13.89 -21.35
N MET A 205 14.34 14.31 -21.23
CA MET A 205 13.33 13.51 -20.54
C MET A 205 13.03 12.19 -21.25
N LEU A 206 12.93 12.21 -22.59
CA LEU A 206 12.67 11.01 -23.40
C LEU A 206 13.84 10.03 -23.39
N GLU A 207 15.09 10.51 -23.31
CA GLU A 207 16.28 9.66 -23.14
C GLU A 207 16.21 8.79 -21.89
N ILE A 208 15.52 9.24 -20.84
CA ILE A 208 15.32 8.49 -19.60
C ILE A 208 14.02 7.68 -19.65
N LEU A 209 12.93 8.28 -20.15
CA LEU A 209 11.60 7.67 -20.16
C LEU A 209 11.51 6.45 -21.09
N LEU A 210 12.05 6.52 -22.31
CA LEU A 210 11.92 5.43 -23.28
C LEU A 210 12.65 4.14 -22.82
N PRO A 211 13.89 4.17 -22.30
CA PRO A 211 14.52 2.99 -21.71
C PRO A 211 13.79 2.46 -20.47
N ALA A 212 13.28 3.35 -19.63
CA ALA A 212 12.49 2.96 -18.45
C ALA A 212 11.19 2.26 -18.86
N LEU A 213 10.50 2.76 -19.88
CA LEU A 213 9.33 2.14 -20.50
C LEU A 213 9.68 0.79 -21.12
N SER A 214 10.78 0.69 -21.87
CA SER A 214 11.24 -0.58 -22.45
C SER A 214 11.44 -1.65 -21.36
N LYS A 215 12.19 -1.31 -20.29
CA LYS A 215 12.42 -2.21 -19.15
C LYS A 215 11.13 -2.60 -18.44
N LEU A 216 10.19 -1.65 -18.29
CA LEU A 216 8.88 -1.93 -17.71
C LEU A 216 8.07 -2.89 -18.59
N CYS A 217 8.01 -2.64 -19.90
CA CYS A 217 7.31 -3.50 -20.87
C CYS A 217 7.90 -4.90 -20.91
N GLN A 218 9.24 -5.05 -20.91
CA GLN A 218 9.90 -6.36 -20.82
C GLN A 218 9.46 -7.16 -19.60
N ARG A 219 9.34 -6.49 -18.43
CA ARG A 219 8.91 -7.15 -17.20
C ARG A 219 7.42 -7.49 -17.22
N ILE A 220 6.56 -6.57 -17.65
CA ILE A 220 5.10 -6.77 -17.65
C ILE A 220 4.72 -7.85 -18.66
N PHE A 221 5.36 -7.87 -19.82
CA PHE A 221 5.05 -8.79 -20.93
C PHE A 221 6.00 -9.99 -20.97
N ALA A 222 6.77 -10.27 -19.91
CA ALA A 222 7.77 -11.34 -19.90
C ALA A 222 7.20 -12.70 -20.33
N ASP A 223 5.97 -13.03 -19.91
CA ASP A 223 5.31 -14.27 -20.29
C ASP A 223 4.89 -14.30 -21.78
N HIS A 224 4.71 -13.15 -22.43
CA HIS A 224 4.25 -13.01 -23.82
C HIS A 224 5.39 -12.74 -24.82
N LEU A 225 6.59 -12.43 -24.35
CA LEU A 225 7.78 -12.22 -25.17
C LEU A 225 8.48 -13.55 -25.48
N PRO A 226 9.35 -13.61 -26.52
CA PRO A 226 10.08 -14.83 -26.86
C PRO A 226 10.81 -15.45 -25.65
N GLY A 227 10.72 -16.77 -25.47
CA GLY A 227 11.21 -17.47 -24.27
C GLY A 227 10.28 -17.39 -23.04
N GLY A 228 9.19 -16.63 -23.12
CA GLY A 228 8.12 -16.58 -22.12
C GLY A 228 7.11 -17.72 -22.28
N ARG A 229 6.26 -17.93 -21.25
CA ARG A 229 5.27 -19.04 -21.22
C ARG A 229 4.34 -19.10 -22.43
N TYR A 230 4.03 -17.95 -23.00
CA TYR A 230 3.11 -17.77 -24.10
C TYR A 230 3.79 -17.20 -25.36
N GLY A 231 5.05 -16.78 -25.29
CA GLY A 231 5.73 -16.07 -26.37
C GLY A 231 5.99 -16.93 -27.62
N ASP A 232 6.30 -18.21 -27.41
CA ASP A 232 6.64 -19.14 -28.48
C ASP A 232 5.47 -20.07 -28.84
N ILE A 233 4.24 -19.71 -28.46
CA ILE A 233 3.06 -20.46 -28.87
C ILE A 233 2.90 -20.34 -30.38
N ASP A 234 2.70 -21.48 -31.05
CA ASP A 234 2.33 -21.51 -32.46
C ASP A 234 0.94 -20.89 -32.64
N THR A 235 0.93 -19.62 -33.02
CA THR A 235 -0.30 -18.88 -33.29
C THR A 235 -0.99 -19.36 -34.57
N ALA A 236 -0.38 -20.24 -35.39
CA ALA A 236 -1.03 -20.85 -36.54
C ALA A 236 -1.90 -22.06 -36.15
N ASP A 237 -1.74 -22.64 -34.96
CA ASP A 237 -2.55 -23.78 -34.50
C ASP A 237 -4.03 -23.38 -34.27
N PRO A 238 -4.98 -23.92 -35.06
CA PRO A 238 -6.40 -23.62 -34.91
C PRO A 238 -7.00 -24.05 -33.57
N ALA A 239 -6.50 -25.12 -32.96
CA ALA A 239 -7.01 -25.64 -31.69
C ALA A 239 -6.67 -24.69 -30.53
N LEU A 240 -5.45 -24.16 -30.52
CA LEU A 240 -5.02 -23.16 -29.55
C LEU A 240 -5.74 -21.84 -29.77
N ARG A 241 -5.87 -21.36 -31.02
CA ARG A 241 -6.65 -20.15 -31.32
C ARG A 241 -8.09 -20.24 -30.77
N LYS A 242 -8.76 -21.38 -30.98
CA LYS A 242 -10.11 -21.61 -30.43
C LYS A 242 -10.14 -21.58 -28.90
N LYS A 243 -9.13 -22.16 -28.24
CA LYS A 243 -9.02 -22.18 -26.77
C LYS A 243 -8.85 -20.78 -26.16
N TYR A 244 -8.07 -19.91 -26.80
CA TYR A 244 -7.76 -18.57 -26.29
C TYR A 244 -8.65 -17.46 -26.85
N GLN A 245 -9.59 -17.77 -27.75
CA GLN A 245 -10.44 -16.80 -28.44
C GLN A 245 -11.23 -15.88 -27.50
N SER A 246 -11.68 -16.41 -26.36
CA SER A 246 -12.50 -15.67 -25.39
C SER A 246 -11.69 -14.98 -24.29
N VAL A 247 -10.36 -15.12 -24.28
CA VAL A 247 -9.52 -14.55 -23.24
C VAL A 247 -9.46 -13.02 -23.41
N PRO A 248 -9.84 -12.25 -22.39
CA PRO A 248 -9.79 -10.79 -22.47
C PRO A 248 -8.34 -10.31 -22.49
N LYS A 249 -8.07 -9.29 -23.29
CA LYS A 249 -6.74 -8.66 -23.40
C LYS A 249 -6.43 -7.65 -22.30
N SER A 250 -7.45 -7.22 -21.54
CA SER A 250 -7.28 -6.27 -20.45
C SER A 250 -8.27 -6.53 -19.31
N SER A 251 -7.92 -6.04 -18.12
CA SER A 251 -8.77 -6.08 -16.93
C SER A 251 -9.91 -5.05 -16.95
N LYS A 252 -10.00 -4.18 -17.96
CA LYS A 252 -10.94 -3.05 -18.03
C LYS A 252 -12.39 -3.50 -17.81
N PHE A 253 -12.77 -4.63 -18.40
CA PHE A 253 -14.11 -5.20 -18.23
C PHE A 253 -14.36 -5.60 -16.78
N ALA A 254 -13.47 -6.40 -16.19
CA ALA A 254 -13.59 -6.83 -14.79
C ALA A 254 -13.63 -5.65 -13.82
N GLU A 255 -12.74 -4.66 -14.00
CA GLU A 255 -12.74 -3.42 -13.21
C GLU A 255 -14.06 -2.64 -13.35
N SER A 256 -14.61 -2.57 -14.56
CA SER A 256 -15.91 -1.93 -14.80
C SER A 256 -17.04 -2.65 -14.06
N ILE A 257 -17.04 -3.99 -14.04
CA ILE A 257 -18.02 -4.78 -13.28
C ILE A 257 -17.93 -4.46 -11.79
N PHE A 258 -16.71 -4.44 -11.23
CA PHE A 258 -16.52 -4.09 -9.81
C PHE A 258 -16.91 -2.65 -9.51
N GLY A 259 -16.62 -1.70 -10.40
CA GLY A 259 -17.05 -0.31 -10.27
C GLY A 259 -18.58 -0.18 -10.26
N MET A 260 -19.28 -0.89 -11.15
CA MET A 260 -20.75 -0.92 -11.17
C MET A 260 -21.31 -1.57 -9.90
N LEU A 261 -20.68 -2.65 -9.43
CA LEU A 261 -21.06 -3.34 -8.21
C LEU A 261 -20.96 -2.40 -6.99
N ASP A 262 -19.82 -1.76 -6.81
CA ASP A 262 -19.59 -0.83 -5.71
C ASP A 262 -20.58 0.34 -5.75
N TYR A 263 -20.80 0.93 -6.93
CA TYR A 263 -21.82 1.96 -7.11
C TYR A 263 -23.22 1.47 -6.72
N GLN A 264 -23.64 0.29 -7.19
CA GLN A 264 -24.98 -0.23 -6.88
C GLN A 264 -25.15 -0.57 -5.40
N ILE A 265 -24.12 -1.12 -4.74
CA ILE A 265 -24.15 -1.37 -3.29
C ILE A 265 -24.35 -0.06 -2.52
N ARG A 266 -23.63 1.00 -2.89
CA ARG A 266 -23.75 2.32 -2.23
C ARG A 266 -25.09 2.99 -2.52
N ALA A 267 -25.56 2.94 -3.76
CA ALA A 267 -26.81 3.57 -4.17
C ALA A 267 -28.06 2.82 -3.68
N LYS A 268 -27.96 1.50 -3.50
CA LYS A 268 -29.06 0.62 -3.10
C LYS A 268 -28.63 -0.31 -1.96
N PRO A 269 -28.37 0.21 -0.75
CA PRO A 269 -27.81 -0.57 0.37
C PRO A 269 -28.75 -1.70 0.84
N ASN A 270 -30.06 -1.55 0.61
CA ASN A 270 -31.07 -2.55 0.98
C ASN A 270 -31.32 -3.60 -0.13
N ALA A 271 -30.69 -3.46 -1.31
CA ALA A 271 -30.83 -4.46 -2.37
C ALA A 271 -30.01 -5.71 -2.03
N SER A 272 -30.55 -6.89 -2.34
CA SER A 272 -29.80 -8.13 -2.17
C SER A 272 -28.66 -8.21 -3.20
N MET A 273 -27.55 -8.85 -2.81
CA MET A 273 -26.42 -9.07 -3.72
C MET A 273 -26.86 -9.78 -5.01
N LEU A 274 -27.75 -10.77 -4.92
CA LEU A 274 -28.32 -11.48 -6.06
C LEU A 274 -29.05 -10.52 -7.03
N ALA A 275 -29.80 -9.55 -6.51
CA ALA A 275 -30.50 -8.57 -7.35
C ALA A 275 -29.53 -7.58 -8.02
N ILE A 276 -28.47 -7.18 -7.32
CA ILE A 276 -27.41 -6.32 -7.87
C ILE A 276 -26.65 -7.06 -8.98
N GLU A 277 -26.22 -8.31 -8.73
CA GLU A 277 -25.55 -9.16 -9.72
C GLU A 277 -26.43 -9.36 -10.97
N ALA A 278 -27.72 -9.67 -10.77
CA ALA A 278 -28.67 -9.81 -11.88
C ALA A 278 -28.82 -8.51 -12.69
N SER A 279 -28.86 -7.35 -12.03
CA SER A 279 -28.93 -6.06 -12.71
C SER A 279 -27.68 -5.77 -13.56
N ILE A 280 -26.50 -6.08 -13.02
CA ILE A 280 -25.23 -5.89 -13.75
C ILE A 280 -25.16 -6.85 -14.93
N ALA A 281 -25.47 -8.13 -14.73
CA ALA A 281 -25.49 -9.13 -15.80
C ALA A 281 -26.48 -8.75 -16.91
N PHE A 282 -27.68 -8.28 -16.55
CA PHE A 282 -28.69 -7.85 -17.51
C PHE A 282 -28.21 -6.67 -18.39
N ALA A 283 -27.52 -5.70 -17.78
CA ALA A 283 -26.95 -4.57 -18.51
C ALA A 283 -25.80 -4.99 -19.43
N GLN A 284 -24.87 -5.80 -18.91
CA GLN A 284 -23.63 -6.16 -19.61
C GLN A 284 -23.86 -7.16 -20.75
N ASN A 285 -24.80 -8.10 -20.56
CA ASN A 285 -25.19 -9.05 -21.59
C ASN A 285 -26.11 -8.43 -22.64
N LYS A 286 -26.43 -7.14 -22.54
CA LYS A 286 -27.38 -6.42 -23.41
C LYS A 286 -28.73 -7.15 -23.48
N THR A 287 -29.16 -7.75 -22.36
CA THR A 287 -30.34 -8.63 -22.33
C THR A 287 -31.60 -7.91 -22.79
N LYS A 288 -31.73 -6.60 -22.51
CA LYS A 288 -32.83 -5.78 -23.03
C LYS A 288 -32.86 -5.76 -24.57
N GLN A 289 -31.74 -5.44 -25.22
CA GLN A 289 -31.66 -5.39 -26.69
C GLN A 289 -31.90 -6.77 -27.31
N TRP A 290 -31.40 -7.83 -26.67
CA TRP A 290 -31.64 -9.21 -27.10
C TRP A 290 -33.12 -9.60 -26.98
N LEU A 291 -33.82 -9.16 -25.93
CA LEU A 291 -35.26 -9.37 -25.77
C LEU A 291 -36.05 -8.57 -26.82
N GLU A 292 -35.73 -7.29 -27.02
CA GLU A 292 -36.39 -6.42 -28.00
C GLU A 292 -36.22 -6.91 -29.46
N ALA A 293 -35.16 -7.65 -29.75
CA ALA A 293 -34.93 -8.26 -31.05
C ALA A 293 -35.76 -9.55 -31.31
N LYS A 294 -36.50 -10.04 -30.31
CA LYS A 294 -37.36 -11.23 -30.44
C LYS A 294 -38.81 -10.84 -30.71
N GLY A 295 -39.59 -11.79 -31.25
CA GLY A 295 -41.04 -11.66 -31.36
C GLY A 295 -41.72 -11.65 -29.98
N GLU A 296 -42.90 -11.04 -29.88
CA GLU A 296 -43.64 -10.88 -28.62
C GLU A 296 -43.89 -12.21 -27.90
N ASP A 297 -44.24 -13.27 -28.63
CA ASP A 297 -44.46 -14.61 -28.06
C ASP A 297 -43.19 -15.19 -27.41
N ASP A 298 -42.03 -14.98 -28.03
CA ASP A 298 -40.75 -15.47 -27.52
C ASP A 298 -40.27 -14.67 -26.31
N ILE A 299 -40.56 -13.37 -26.27
CA ILE A 299 -40.32 -12.53 -25.09
C ILE A 299 -41.15 -13.05 -23.92
N GLN A 300 -42.45 -13.26 -24.15
CA GLN A 300 -43.37 -13.70 -23.10
C GLN A 300 -42.99 -15.08 -22.56
N ARG A 301 -42.60 -16.01 -23.43
CA ARG A 301 -42.06 -17.33 -23.03
C ARG A 301 -40.81 -17.18 -22.18
N SER A 302 -39.85 -16.36 -22.62
CA SER A 302 -38.57 -16.15 -21.91
C SER A 302 -38.78 -15.55 -20.51
N ILE A 303 -39.65 -14.55 -20.38
CA ILE A 303 -39.98 -13.93 -19.09
C ILE A 303 -40.72 -14.90 -18.18
N THR A 304 -41.64 -15.68 -18.72
CA THR A 304 -42.40 -16.68 -17.94
C THR A 304 -41.47 -17.75 -17.37
N GLN A 305 -40.53 -18.25 -18.19
CA GLN A 305 -39.50 -19.18 -17.75
C GLN A 305 -38.58 -18.57 -16.69
N ALA A 306 -38.11 -17.34 -16.87
CA ALA A 306 -37.29 -16.67 -15.86
C ALA A 306 -38.02 -16.51 -14.51
N ARG A 307 -39.35 -16.30 -14.54
CA ARG A 307 -40.18 -16.24 -13.33
C ARG A 307 -40.36 -17.59 -12.66
N SER A 308 -40.50 -18.69 -13.41
CA SER A 308 -40.57 -20.04 -12.82
C SER A 308 -39.26 -20.40 -12.13
N ASP A 309 -38.12 -20.05 -12.75
CA ASP A 309 -36.79 -20.45 -12.27
C ASP A 309 -36.32 -19.62 -11.07
N ALA A 310 -36.93 -18.45 -10.83
CA ALA A 310 -36.55 -17.54 -9.76
C ALA A 310 -36.54 -18.19 -8.36
N ARG A 311 -37.45 -19.14 -8.10
CA ARG A 311 -37.48 -19.87 -6.82
C ARG A 311 -36.25 -20.77 -6.66
N GLN A 312 -35.85 -21.47 -7.72
CA GLN A 312 -34.67 -22.32 -7.71
C GLN A 312 -33.41 -21.49 -7.50
N ILE A 313 -33.23 -20.43 -8.29
CA ILE A 313 -32.05 -19.54 -8.22
C ILE A 313 -31.88 -18.96 -6.80
N ARG A 314 -32.98 -18.56 -6.14
CA ARG A 314 -32.92 -18.06 -4.75
C ARG A 314 -32.53 -19.13 -3.74
N ARG A 315 -32.95 -20.38 -3.94
CA ARG A 315 -32.55 -21.51 -3.08
C ARG A 315 -31.06 -21.78 -3.23
N ASP A 316 -30.58 -21.90 -4.47
CA ASP A 316 -29.17 -22.17 -4.78
C ASP A 316 -28.26 -21.07 -4.22
N PHE A 317 -28.68 -19.80 -4.36
CA PHE A 317 -27.95 -18.67 -3.79
C PHE A 317 -27.88 -18.73 -2.26
N LYS A 318 -28.97 -19.11 -1.58
CA LYS A 318 -29.01 -19.24 -0.12
C LYS A 318 -28.10 -20.38 0.35
N GLU A 319 -28.13 -21.51 -0.34
CA GLU A 319 -27.27 -22.66 -0.05
C GLU A 319 -25.80 -22.29 -0.19
N ARG A 320 -25.41 -21.70 -1.33
CA ARG A 320 -24.05 -21.20 -1.55
C ARG A 320 -23.61 -20.21 -0.47
N LYS A 321 -24.49 -19.30 -0.06
CA LYS A 321 -24.20 -18.34 1.02
C LYS A 321 -23.93 -19.04 2.36
N ASN A 322 -24.69 -20.10 2.67
CA ASN A 322 -24.47 -20.88 3.89
C ASN A 322 -23.12 -21.59 3.85
N THR A 323 -22.79 -22.26 2.74
CA THR A 323 -21.49 -22.93 2.55
C THR A 323 -20.32 -21.96 2.76
N ILE A 324 -20.35 -20.79 2.10
CA ILE A 324 -19.31 -19.76 2.25
C ILE A 324 -19.22 -19.27 3.71
N THR A 325 -20.36 -19.14 4.39
CA THR A 325 -20.40 -18.70 5.79
C THR A 325 -19.78 -19.73 6.71
N GLU A 326 -20.03 -21.02 6.49
CA GLU A 326 -19.46 -22.12 7.26
C GLU A 326 -17.94 -22.23 7.05
N GLU A 327 -17.47 -22.10 5.81
CA GLU A 327 -16.04 -22.06 5.49
C GLU A 327 -15.33 -20.90 6.19
N ARG A 328 -15.92 -19.69 6.14
CA ARG A 328 -15.39 -18.52 6.85
C ARG A 328 -15.35 -18.72 8.36
N ARG A 329 -16.38 -19.33 8.95
CA ARG A 329 -16.40 -19.67 10.39
C ARG A 329 -15.29 -20.67 10.74
N ARG A 330 -15.09 -21.69 9.91
CA ARG A 330 -14.01 -22.68 10.09
C ARG A 330 -12.64 -22.02 10.03
N ALA A 331 -12.39 -21.18 9.01
CA ALA A 331 -11.14 -20.43 8.88
C ALA A 331 -10.88 -19.51 10.07
N LEU A 332 -11.91 -18.82 10.56
CA LEU A 332 -11.79 -17.96 11.73
C LEU A 332 -11.45 -18.76 13.00
N ARG A 333 -12.13 -19.89 13.23
CA ARG A 333 -11.84 -20.77 14.39
C ARG A 333 -10.42 -21.32 14.34
N MET A 334 -9.95 -21.76 13.17
CA MET A 334 -8.56 -22.21 13.01
C MET A 334 -7.56 -21.09 13.32
N LYS A 335 -7.85 -19.84 12.93
CA LYS A 335 -7.01 -18.69 13.24
C LYS A 335 -6.99 -18.37 14.73
N ILE A 336 -8.13 -18.45 15.41
CA ILE A 336 -8.24 -18.25 16.87
C ILE A 336 -7.44 -19.33 17.60
N ALA A 337 -7.67 -20.61 17.30
CA ALA A 337 -6.96 -21.73 17.93
C ALA A 337 -5.44 -21.64 17.73
N LYS A 338 -4.98 -21.29 16.52
CA LYS A 338 -3.55 -21.08 16.25
C LYS A 338 -2.96 -19.92 17.07
N ASN A 339 -3.70 -18.82 17.22
CA ASN A 339 -3.26 -17.69 18.03
C ASN A 339 -3.20 -18.07 19.51
N GLU A 340 -4.15 -18.85 20.01
CA GLU A 340 -4.20 -19.32 21.39
C GLU A 340 -3.07 -20.31 21.69
N GLU A 341 -2.82 -21.26 20.80
CA GLU A 341 -1.65 -22.15 20.88
C GLU A 341 -0.34 -21.35 20.88
N THR A 342 -0.24 -20.31 20.05
CA THR A 342 0.95 -19.44 20.01
C THR A 342 1.11 -18.70 21.35
N LYS A 343 0.02 -18.21 21.95
CA LYS A 343 0.05 -17.55 23.27
C LYS A 343 0.46 -18.53 24.37
N GLN A 344 -0.13 -19.73 24.41
CA GLN A 344 0.23 -20.76 25.38
C GLN A 344 1.70 -21.16 25.28
N ARG A 345 2.21 -21.34 24.06
CA ARG A 345 3.64 -21.61 23.85
C ARG A 345 4.55 -20.47 24.32
N ILE A 346 4.11 -19.21 24.23
CA ILE A 346 4.85 -18.06 24.75
C ILE A 346 4.85 -18.10 26.28
N ILE A 347 3.69 -18.33 26.91
CA ILE A 347 3.54 -18.41 28.37
C ILE A 347 4.40 -19.56 28.93
N GLN A 348 4.27 -20.77 28.40
CA GLN A 348 5.08 -21.93 28.81
C GLN A 348 6.58 -21.65 28.68
N ARG A 349 6.98 -20.94 27.61
CA ARG A 349 8.39 -20.58 27.42
C ARG A 349 8.85 -19.50 28.41
N GLN A 350 8.00 -18.55 28.77
CA GLN A 350 8.30 -17.55 29.79
C GLN A 350 8.40 -18.21 31.17
N GLU A 351 7.47 -19.11 31.52
CA GLU A 351 7.53 -19.92 32.75
C GLU A 351 8.83 -20.71 32.86
N GLN A 352 9.24 -21.39 31.78
CA GLN A 352 10.51 -22.12 31.77
C GLN A 352 11.72 -21.20 31.99
N ILE A 353 11.74 -20.01 31.35
CA ILE A 353 12.82 -19.03 31.54
C ILE A 353 12.82 -18.49 32.98
N THR A 354 11.65 -18.28 33.58
CA THR A 354 11.53 -17.88 34.99
C THR A 354 11.98 -18.99 35.93
N GLN A 355 11.69 -20.25 35.62
CA GLN A 355 12.14 -21.40 36.41
C GLN A 355 13.67 -21.55 36.39
N ASP A 356 14.30 -21.42 35.21
CA ASP A 356 15.76 -21.38 35.08
C ASP A 356 16.35 -20.25 35.95
N MET A 357 15.61 -19.16 36.12
CA MET A 357 16.05 -18.01 36.92
C MET A 357 15.92 -18.20 38.42
N ILE A 358 15.03 -19.07 38.89
CA ILE A 358 14.95 -19.47 40.30
C ILE A 358 16.24 -20.23 40.69
N GLU A 359 16.82 -21.03 39.78
CA GLU A 359 18.06 -21.77 40.02
C GLU A 359 19.29 -20.87 40.13
N PHE A 360 19.41 -19.85 39.26
CA PHE A 360 20.62 -19.01 39.18
C PHE A 360 20.52 -17.67 39.93
N GLY A 361 19.30 -17.21 40.26
CA GLY A 361 19.02 -15.92 40.90
C GLY A 361 19.25 -14.71 39.98
N LEU A 362 18.46 -13.64 40.11
CA LEU A 362 18.58 -12.44 39.26
C LEU A 362 19.74 -11.53 39.71
N TRP A 363 20.68 -11.22 38.81
CA TRP A 363 21.84 -10.37 39.13
C TRP A 363 21.57 -8.89 38.83
N GLN A 364 21.72 -8.01 39.82
CA GLN A 364 21.28 -6.62 39.74
C GLN A 364 22.42 -5.61 39.79
N THR A 365 23.65 -6.05 40.07
CA THR A 365 24.84 -5.19 40.04
C THR A 365 25.99 -5.84 39.27
N GLU A 366 26.90 -5.04 38.71
CA GLU A 366 28.09 -5.58 38.03
C GLU A 366 28.96 -6.44 38.96
N ALA A 367 29.04 -6.07 40.25
CA ALA A 367 29.72 -6.85 41.27
C ALA A 367 29.06 -8.21 41.52
N GLU A 368 27.72 -8.28 41.53
CA GLU A 368 27.00 -9.56 41.62
C GLU A 368 27.23 -10.44 40.39
N VAL A 369 27.24 -9.85 39.19
CA VAL A 369 27.54 -10.60 37.96
C VAL A 369 28.92 -11.24 38.05
N GLU A 370 29.95 -10.49 38.46
CA GLU A 370 31.31 -11.03 38.61
C GLU A 370 31.41 -12.10 39.69
N ASN A 371 30.82 -11.85 40.86
CA ASN A 371 30.91 -12.74 42.01
C ASN A 371 30.18 -14.07 41.74
N GLN A 372 29.02 -14.01 41.09
CA GLN A 372 28.26 -15.21 40.73
C GLN A 372 28.91 -15.97 39.58
N VAL A 373 29.45 -15.30 38.55
CA VAL A 373 30.19 -16.01 37.49
C VAL A 373 31.43 -16.72 38.05
N LYS A 374 32.14 -16.11 39.01
CA LYS A 374 33.29 -16.71 39.71
C LYS A 374 32.91 -17.86 40.65
N SER A 375 31.69 -17.88 41.19
CA SER A 375 31.23 -18.93 42.12
C SER A 375 30.98 -20.28 41.43
N PHE A 376 30.68 -20.28 40.13
CA PHE A 376 30.48 -21.50 39.35
C PHE A 376 31.80 -22.16 38.94
N THR A 377 31.99 -23.42 39.35
CA THR A 377 33.22 -24.20 39.08
C THR A 377 33.35 -24.69 37.63
N SER A 378 32.26 -24.72 36.85
CA SER A 378 32.24 -25.24 35.48
C SER A 378 31.90 -24.16 34.46
N LYS A 379 32.70 -24.07 33.39
CA LYS A 379 32.43 -23.20 32.22
C LYS A 379 31.05 -23.44 31.60
N LYS A 380 30.54 -24.67 31.67
CA LYS A 380 29.21 -25.01 31.14
C LYS A 380 28.08 -24.36 31.96
N LEU A 381 28.23 -24.33 33.29
CA LEU A 381 27.27 -23.69 34.21
C LEU A 381 27.31 -22.17 34.08
N GLN A 382 28.51 -21.57 33.95
CA GLN A 382 28.67 -20.14 33.68
C GLN A 382 27.92 -19.69 32.42
N LEU A 383 28.08 -20.43 31.31
CA LEU A 383 27.37 -20.14 30.05
C LEU A 383 25.85 -20.29 30.19
N ALA A 384 25.38 -21.30 30.93
CA ALA A 384 23.96 -21.54 31.16
C ALA A 384 23.34 -20.39 31.98
N ALA A 385 23.97 -20.01 33.09
CA ALA A 385 23.52 -18.92 33.94
C ALA A 385 23.47 -17.58 33.18
N LEU A 386 24.55 -17.20 32.48
CA LEU A 386 24.59 -15.97 31.67
C LEU A 386 23.54 -15.97 30.55
N THR A 387 23.29 -17.11 29.93
CA THR A 387 22.25 -17.25 28.91
C THR A 387 20.85 -17.10 29.51
N ALA A 388 20.60 -17.65 30.70
CA ALA A 388 19.34 -17.49 31.43
C ALA A 388 19.10 -16.01 31.78
N GLN A 389 20.12 -15.30 32.28
CA GLN A 389 20.06 -13.86 32.59
C GLN A 389 19.63 -13.01 31.37
N LEU A 390 20.25 -13.25 30.21
CA LEU A 390 19.93 -12.51 28.97
C LEU A 390 18.52 -12.82 28.47
N ARG A 391 18.11 -14.10 28.49
CA ARG A 391 16.77 -14.51 28.04
C ARG A 391 15.67 -13.97 28.96
N PHE A 392 15.88 -13.98 30.26
CA PHE A 392 14.91 -13.44 31.23
C PHE A 392 14.74 -11.93 31.05
N ARG A 393 15.83 -11.18 30.94
CA ARG A 393 15.80 -9.73 30.66
C ARG A 393 15.11 -9.39 29.34
N GLU A 394 15.31 -10.21 28.30
CA GLU A 394 14.71 -9.98 26.98
C GLU A 394 13.22 -10.37 26.92
N LYS A 395 12.88 -11.56 27.43
CA LYS A 395 11.60 -12.24 27.17
C LYS A 395 10.58 -12.11 28.29
N VAL A 396 11.03 -11.86 29.53
CA VAL A 396 10.17 -11.71 30.70
C VAL A 396 10.15 -10.24 31.17
N LEU A 397 11.32 -9.63 31.39
CA LEU A 397 11.40 -8.23 31.83
C LEU A 397 11.23 -7.20 30.71
N HIS A 398 11.28 -7.64 29.44
CA HIS A 398 11.17 -6.77 28.26
C HIS A 398 12.12 -5.56 28.27
N GLN A 399 13.33 -5.75 28.80
CA GLN A 399 14.31 -4.68 28.94
C GLN A 399 14.70 -4.07 27.58
N GLN A 400 14.66 -2.75 27.49
CA GLN A 400 15.02 -1.99 26.28
C GLN A 400 16.48 -1.52 26.36
N PRO A 401 17.42 -2.09 25.58
CA PRO A 401 18.82 -1.71 25.61
C PRO A 401 19.07 -0.45 24.76
N GLY A 402 19.95 0.44 25.23
CA GLY A 402 20.30 1.67 24.52
C GLY A 402 20.97 1.46 23.15
N GLY A 403 21.67 0.32 22.96
CA GLY A 403 22.36 -0.05 21.71
C GLY A 403 21.54 -0.91 20.73
N GLY A 404 20.25 -1.11 20.99
CA GLY A 404 19.38 -1.95 20.17
C GLY A 404 19.42 -3.45 20.51
N ARG A 405 18.30 -4.14 20.28
CA ARG A 405 18.02 -5.52 20.73
C ARG A 405 19.09 -6.55 20.32
N GLN A 406 19.59 -6.45 19.08
CA GLN A 406 20.55 -7.42 18.53
C GLN A 406 21.93 -7.33 19.19
N GLN A 407 22.35 -6.16 19.66
CA GLN A 407 23.64 -6.01 20.31
C GLN A 407 23.62 -6.61 21.72
N ALA A 408 22.53 -6.37 22.47
CA ALA A 408 22.45 -6.74 23.88
C ALA A 408 22.07 -8.22 24.14
N PHE A 409 21.11 -8.79 23.40
CA PHE A 409 20.55 -10.11 23.74
C PHE A 409 21.02 -11.28 22.85
N THR A 410 21.88 -11.02 21.87
CA THR A 410 22.38 -12.07 20.98
C THR A 410 23.44 -12.92 21.67
N ILE A 411 23.24 -14.25 21.65
CA ILE A 411 24.10 -15.27 22.30
C ILE A 411 25.06 -15.96 21.31
N SER A 412 24.95 -15.67 20.00
CA SER A 412 25.79 -16.28 18.95
C SER A 412 26.21 -15.28 17.88
N LYS A 413 27.43 -15.41 17.36
CA LYS A 413 27.96 -14.60 16.26
C LYS A 413 28.21 -15.44 15.01
N LYS A 414 28.24 -14.79 13.85
CA LYS A 414 28.55 -15.43 12.56
C LYS A 414 30.05 -15.28 12.29
N GLU A 415 30.77 -16.40 12.25
CA GLU A 415 32.18 -16.46 11.83
C GLU A 415 32.23 -17.22 10.50
N GLY A 416 32.39 -16.48 9.39
CA GLY A 416 32.31 -17.05 8.04
C GLY A 416 30.91 -17.58 7.71
N GLU A 417 30.80 -18.84 7.29
CA GLU A 417 29.53 -19.53 7.01
C GLU A 417 28.90 -20.20 8.24
N LYS A 418 29.62 -20.32 9.36
CA LYS A 418 29.16 -21.02 10.57
C LYS A 418 28.76 -20.06 11.69
N ARG A 419 27.82 -20.50 12.53
CA ARG A 419 27.32 -19.75 13.68
C ARG A 419 27.93 -20.32 14.95
N VAL A 420 28.64 -19.48 15.70
CA VAL A 420 29.39 -19.89 16.91
C VAL A 420 28.80 -19.17 18.13
N ASN A 421 28.69 -19.89 19.26
CA ASN A 421 28.22 -19.31 20.53
C ASN A 421 29.26 -18.35 21.09
N LEU A 422 28.81 -17.28 21.75
CA LEU A 422 29.68 -16.33 22.42
C LEU A 422 30.39 -16.98 23.63
N SER A 423 31.59 -16.49 23.92
CA SER A 423 32.37 -16.89 25.09
C SER A 423 31.76 -16.38 26.41
N VAL A 424 32.20 -16.94 27.54
CA VAL A 424 31.75 -16.52 28.89
C VAL A 424 31.99 -15.02 29.09
N GLY A 425 33.17 -14.50 28.75
CA GLY A 425 33.49 -13.08 28.90
C GLY A 425 32.65 -12.16 28.01
N GLU A 426 32.37 -12.57 26.76
CA GLU A 426 31.50 -11.78 25.87
C GLU A 426 30.04 -11.73 26.37
N LEU A 427 29.54 -12.80 27.00
CA LEU A 427 28.20 -12.82 27.60
C LEU A 427 28.15 -12.06 28.93
N GLU A 428 29.22 -12.14 29.73
CA GLU A 428 29.37 -11.41 30.99
C GLU A 428 29.32 -9.89 30.77
N GLU A 429 30.08 -9.37 29.81
CA GLU A 429 30.07 -7.95 29.44
C GLU A 429 28.69 -7.46 28.98
N LYS A 430 27.94 -8.30 28.26
CA LYS A 430 26.57 -7.98 27.85
C LYS A 430 25.61 -7.90 29.02
N VAL A 431 25.70 -8.84 29.97
CA VAL A 431 24.89 -8.79 31.20
C VAL A 431 25.28 -7.58 32.05
N LYS A 432 26.57 -7.29 32.22
CA LYS A 432 27.06 -6.08 32.91
C LYS A 432 26.52 -4.81 32.26
N SER A 433 26.64 -4.67 30.95
CA SER A 433 26.10 -3.52 30.21
C SER A 433 24.59 -3.36 30.37
N LEU A 434 23.82 -4.45 30.41
CA LEU A 434 22.37 -4.39 30.66
C LEU A 434 22.07 -4.00 32.10
N VAL A 435 22.86 -4.46 33.06
CA VAL A 435 22.71 -4.13 34.48
C VAL A 435 23.08 -2.67 34.75
N SER A 436 24.17 -2.15 34.19
CA SER A 436 24.56 -0.75 34.34
C SER A 436 23.62 0.21 33.62
N GLN A 437 23.06 -0.17 32.46
CA GLN A 437 22.00 0.60 31.81
C GLN A 437 20.69 0.60 32.60
N ALA A 438 20.43 -0.45 33.38
CA ALA A 438 19.30 -0.48 34.29
C ALA A 438 19.53 0.41 35.52
N MET A 439 20.78 0.65 35.95
CA MET A 439 21.04 1.57 37.07
C MET A 439 20.67 3.02 36.72
N VAL A 440 19.54 3.49 37.23
CA VAL A 440 19.19 4.91 37.27
C VAL A 440 20.19 5.60 38.21
N ARG A 441 20.83 6.68 37.74
CA ARG A 441 21.54 7.63 38.62
C ARG A 441 20.55 8.11 39.68
N ASN A 442 20.81 7.80 40.94
CA ASN A 442 20.15 8.46 42.08
C ASN A 442 20.52 9.94 42.06
N ASP A 443 19.81 10.74 41.28
CA ASP A 443 19.92 12.21 41.33
C ASP A 443 18.87 12.84 42.25
N HIS A 444 18.08 12.03 42.97
CA HIS A 444 17.19 12.52 44.02
C HIS A 444 17.56 11.86 45.35
N GLY A 445 18.03 12.72 46.26
CA GLY A 445 18.34 12.34 47.62
C GLY A 445 17.13 11.73 48.32
N ASP A 446 17.41 10.64 49.04
CA ASP A 446 16.73 10.20 50.26
C ASP A 446 15.21 10.45 50.33
N SER A 447 14.45 9.72 49.52
CA SER A 447 13.06 9.35 49.87
C SER A 447 12.70 8.06 49.13
N GLY A 448 12.63 6.94 49.85
CA GLY A 448 12.12 5.68 49.30
C GLY A 448 10.71 5.86 48.74
N HIS A 449 10.43 5.23 47.59
CA HIS A 449 9.13 5.32 46.92
C HIS A 449 7.99 4.93 47.86
N ILE A 450 6.84 5.61 47.76
CA ILE A 450 5.71 5.52 48.70
C ILE A 450 5.18 4.09 48.93
N LEU A 451 5.38 3.20 47.96
CA LEU A 451 4.95 1.80 47.99
C LEU A 451 5.91 0.88 48.74
N THR A 452 7.20 1.24 48.86
CA THR A 452 8.21 0.40 49.49
C THR A 452 7.89 0.20 50.99
N GLY A 453 7.82 -1.06 51.43
CA GLY A 453 7.48 -1.42 52.79
C GLY A 453 5.98 -1.45 53.11
N LYS A 454 5.10 -1.06 52.18
CA LYS A 454 3.64 -1.10 52.37
C LYS A 454 3.09 -2.51 52.25
N ARG A 455 2.01 -2.78 52.98
CA ARG A 455 1.16 -3.95 52.77
C ARG A 455 0.13 -3.65 51.68
N VAL A 456 -0.01 -4.55 50.73
CA VAL A 456 -0.96 -4.47 49.62
C VAL A 456 -1.83 -5.72 49.61
N ARG A 457 -3.06 -5.59 49.10
CA ARG A 457 -3.90 -6.74 48.74
C ARG A 457 -3.91 -6.82 47.22
N HIS A 458 -3.36 -7.90 46.68
CA HIS A 458 -3.26 -8.12 45.25
C HIS A 458 -4.35 -9.13 44.82
N ARG A 459 -5.08 -8.78 43.77
CA ARG A 459 -6.23 -9.54 43.26
C ARG A 459 -5.83 -10.41 42.08
N PHE A 460 -6.17 -11.70 42.15
CA PHE A 460 -5.97 -12.66 41.06
C PHE A 460 -7.32 -13.17 40.55
N SER A 461 -7.36 -13.57 39.27
CA SER A 461 -8.50 -14.28 38.69
C SER A 461 -8.30 -15.78 38.88
N ALA A 462 -9.32 -16.47 39.39
CA ALA A 462 -9.29 -17.93 39.51
C ALA A 462 -9.17 -18.61 38.14
N GLU A 463 -8.44 -19.73 38.08
CA GLU A 463 -8.17 -20.49 36.84
C GLU A 463 -9.44 -21.08 36.20
N ASP A 464 -10.53 -21.17 36.96
CA ASP A 464 -11.75 -21.90 36.59
C ASP A 464 -12.75 -21.05 35.77
N GLY A 465 -12.43 -19.78 35.49
CA GLY A 465 -13.33 -18.86 34.80
C GLY A 465 -14.56 -18.45 35.62
N SER A 466 -14.61 -18.80 36.90
CA SER A 466 -15.56 -18.22 37.86
C SER A 466 -15.15 -16.76 38.13
N HIS A 467 -16.14 -15.87 38.26
CA HIS A 467 -15.91 -14.47 38.61
C HIS A 467 -15.55 -14.26 40.09
N GLU A 468 -15.13 -15.31 40.81
CA GLU A 468 -14.62 -15.19 42.16
C GLU A 468 -13.19 -14.65 42.13
N LEU A 469 -12.96 -13.61 42.94
CA LEU A 469 -11.72 -12.85 42.97
C LEU A 469 -10.97 -13.23 44.23
N ASP A 470 -9.80 -13.84 44.07
CA ASP A 470 -8.94 -14.21 45.19
C ASP A 470 -8.01 -13.05 45.54
N TRP A 471 -8.09 -12.64 46.82
CA TRP A 471 -7.30 -11.54 47.36
C TRP A 471 -6.19 -12.07 48.25
N HIS A 472 -4.95 -11.82 47.85
CA HIS A 472 -3.79 -12.22 48.61
C HIS A 472 -3.10 -11.00 49.21
N SER A 473 -2.76 -11.09 50.49
CA SER A 473 -2.02 -10.04 51.19
C SER A 473 -0.52 -10.21 50.93
N ALA A 474 0.16 -9.13 50.57
CA ALA A 474 1.59 -9.11 50.33
C ALA A 474 2.26 -7.87 50.94
N LYS A 475 3.56 -7.99 51.19
CA LYS A 475 4.42 -6.86 51.53
C LYS A 475 5.27 -6.49 50.33
N VAL A 476 5.24 -5.22 49.94
CA VAL A 476 6.14 -4.67 48.93
C VAL A 476 7.52 -4.52 49.55
N ILE A 477 8.50 -5.24 49.02
CA ILE A 477 9.86 -5.32 49.57
C ILE A 477 10.67 -4.12 49.10
N ASN A 478 10.82 -3.97 47.79
CA ASN A 478 11.54 -2.89 47.13
C ASN A 478 11.06 -2.75 45.68
N GLN A 479 11.33 -1.58 45.10
CA GLN A 479 11.27 -1.40 43.66
C GLN A 479 12.38 -2.23 43.04
N VAL A 480 12.11 -2.90 41.91
CA VAL A 480 13.15 -3.66 41.21
C VAL A 480 14.19 -2.65 40.72
N PRO A 481 15.45 -2.75 41.18
CA PRO A 481 16.49 -1.84 40.74
C PRO A 481 16.58 -1.82 39.21
N GLY A 482 16.37 -0.63 38.64
CA GLY A 482 16.43 -0.39 37.20
C GLY A 482 15.20 -0.73 36.37
N PHE A 483 14.09 -1.11 37.02
CA PHE A 483 12.79 -1.28 36.38
C PHE A 483 11.75 -0.53 37.20
N GLN A 484 11.59 0.77 36.91
CA GLN A 484 10.79 1.70 37.73
C GLN A 484 9.32 1.24 37.91
N GLU A 485 8.76 0.52 36.95
CA GLU A 485 7.37 0.08 37.03
C GLU A 485 7.20 -1.28 37.73
N TRP A 486 8.30 -1.96 38.10
CA TRP A 486 8.27 -3.31 38.68
C TRP A 486 8.63 -3.32 40.17
N TRP A 487 7.94 -4.17 40.91
CA TRP A 487 7.98 -4.24 42.37
C TRP A 487 8.16 -5.67 42.83
N ASN A 488 9.06 -5.90 43.79
CA ASN A 488 9.18 -7.18 44.45
C ASN A 488 8.21 -7.27 45.63
N LEU A 489 7.46 -8.36 45.70
CA LEU A 489 6.46 -8.65 46.71
C LEU A 489 6.73 -9.99 47.38
N LYS A 490 6.47 -10.08 48.69
CA LYS A 490 6.35 -11.34 49.41
C LYS A 490 4.91 -11.50 49.88
N TYR A 491 4.25 -12.57 49.48
CA TYR A 491 2.89 -12.90 49.92
C TYR A 491 2.89 -13.54 51.30
N ASP A 492 1.83 -13.29 52.07
CA ASP A 492 1.64 -13.95 53.36
C ASP A 492 1.37 -15.45 53.15
N GLY A 493 2.13 -16.33 53.82
CA GLY A 493 1.99 -17.78 53.70
C GLY A 493 2.79 -18.42 52.56
N ASP A 494 3.55 -17.62 51.81
CA ASP A 494 4.47 -18.09 50.76
C ASP A 494 5.88 -17.53 51.02
N ASP A 495 6.90 -18.35 50.85
CA ASP A 495 8.30 -17.97 51.02
C ASP A 495 8.96 -17.43 49.75
N CYS A 496 8.24 -17.44 48.62
CA CYS A 496 8.73 -16.91 47.36
C CYS A 496 8.63 -15.37 47.27
N ILE A 497 9.54 -14.78 46.50
CA ILE A 497 9.49 -13.36 46.10
C ILE A 497 8.97 -13.30 44.67
N TYR A 498 7.93 -12.50 44.47
CA TYR A 498 7.28 -12.30 43.18
C TYR A 498 7.53 -10.89 42.67
N THR A 499 7.55 -10.72 41.35
CA THR A 499 7.82 -9.43 40.72
C THR A 499 6.66 -9.04 39.81
N TYR A 500 5.98 -7.92 40.11
CA TYR A 500 4.78 -7.45 39.38
C TYR A 500 4.85 -5.96 39.07
N ARG A 501 4.08 -5.51 38.06
CA ARG A 501 3.90 -4.09 37.75
C ARG A 501 2.71 -3.51 38.52
N LEU A 502 2.90 -3.30 39.82
CA LEU A 502 1.82 -2.87 40.73
C LEU A 502 1.09 -1.58 40.29
N GLU A 503 1.73 -0.69 39.54
CA GLU A 503 1.10 0.53 39.01
C GLU A 503 -0.03 0.24 38.02
N TYR A 504 0.05 -0.87 37.29
CA TYR A 504 -1.02 -1.31 36.38
C TYR A 504 -2.14 -2.05 37.11
N ASP A 505 -1.82 -2.68 38.25
CA ASP A 505 -2.76 -3.45 39.07
C ASP A 505 -3.45 -2.57 40.13
N MET A 506 -2.94 -1.35 40.37
CA MET A 506 -3.51 -0.39 41.31
C MET A 506 -4.84 0.18 40.80
N GLN A 507 -5.92 -0.19 41.46
CA GLN A 507 -7.15 0.61 41.48
C GLN A 507 -7.15 1.48 42.73
N ILE A 508 -7.06 2.80 42.56
CA ILE A 508 -7.28 3.74 43.66
C ILE A 508 -8.78 3.67 43.99
N GLY A 509 -9.11 2.96 45.07
CA GLY A 509 -10.40 3.11 45.71
C GLY A 509 -10.45 4.48 46.37
N ILE A 510 -11.37 5.34 45.91
CA ILE A 510 -11.79 6.53 46.68
C ILE A 510 -12.65 6.07 47.84
#